data_AF-A0A1S2SVJ3-F1
#
_entry.id   AF-A0A1S2SVJ3-F1
#
_cell.length_a   1.000
_cell.length_b   1.000
_cell.length_c   1.000
_cell.angle_alpha   90.00
_cell.angle_beta   90.00
_cell.angle_gamma   90.00
#
_symmetry.space_group_name_H-M   'P 1'
#
loop_
_entity.id
_entity.type
_entity.pdbx_description
1 polymer ?
#
loop_
_entity_poly.entity_id
_entity_poly.type
_entity_poly.pdbx_seq_one_letter_code
_entity_poly.pdbx_strand_id
1 'polypeptide(L)'
;MNTKGRAMQSASVLVVDDHPVYRDALHQFLTRKFLANNVPVFSADSLGEGLKIAQSQQTNWVVLLDLLVPDCEDQFSGIVEFKKLSNVIAIAAISGVEKELVEKQCIDAGCNIFISKNSDSAHIYGSLCTLMGLEPQEALINQLTDRQKEILSQIANGHSNKMIAYSLNISEQTVKVHLGEIFKKIKVFNRTQAVIKAKENGWV
;
A
#
# COMPACT_ATOMS: atom_id res chain seq x y z
N MET A 1 -12.76 10.15 23.66
CA MET A 1 -13.91 9.81 22.80
C MET A 1 -13.49 8.72 21.83
N ASN A 2 -14.34 7.72 21.70
CA ASN A 2 -14.09 6.41 21.13
C ASN A 2 -14.16 6.47 19.58
N THR A 3 -13.04 6.24 18.86
CA THR A 3 -13.00 6.23 17.38
C THR A 3 -13.13 4.81 16.80
N LYS A 4 -13.69 3.86 17.55
CA LYS A 4 -14.08 2.56 17.01
C LYS A 4 -15.45 2.68 16.33
N GLY A 5 -15.48 2.53 15.00
CA GLY A 5 -16.71 2.14 14.30
C GLY A 5 -17.22 3.07 13.19
N ARG A 6 -16.35 3.72 12.40
CA ARG A 6 -16.78 4.14 11.06
C ARG A 6 -16.62 2.92 10.15
N ALA A 7 -17.73 2.30 9.75
CA ALA A 7 -17.73 1.31 8.68
C ALA A 7 -16.88 1.86 7.53
N MET A 8 -15.84 1.12 7.14
CA MET A 8 -14.85 1.54 6.15
C MET A 8 -15.60 1.75 4.83
N GLN A 9 -15.94 3.00 4.52
CA GLN A 9 -16.46 3.38 3.21
C GLN A 9 -15.40 2.97 2.18
N SER A 10 -15.83 2.33 1.09
CA SER A 10 -14.96 1.95 -0.03
C SER A 10 -14.12 3.14 -0.44
N ALA A 11 -12.80 3.00 -0.27
CA ALA A 11 -11.82 4.00 -0.63
C ALA A 11 -11.01 3.50 -1.81
N SER A 12 -10.68 4.41 -2.71
CA SER A 12 -9.90 4.16 -3.92
C SER A 12 -8.65 5.03 -3.91
N VAL A 13 -7.62 4.60 -4.62
CA VAL A 13 -6.39 5.37 -4.81
C VAL A 13 -6.44 6.06 -6.17
N LEU A 14 -6.08 7.33 -6.22
CA LEU A 14 -5.90 8.08 -7.47
C LEU A 14 -4.45 8.53 -7.58
N VAL A 15 -3.75 8.10 -8.63
CA VAL A 15 -2.39 8.55 -8.96
C VAL A 15 -2.48 9.68 -9.98
N VAL A 16 -1.92 10.85 -9.68
CA VAL A 16 -1.87 12.00 -10.60
C VAL A 16 -0.41 12.32 -10.89
N ASP A 17 0.05 12.00 -12.09
CA ASP A 17 1.43 12.20 -12.53
C ASP A 17 1.47 12.33 -14.06
N ASP A 18 2.14 13.37 -14.57
CA ASP A 18 2.23 13.66 -16.00
C ASP A 18 3.23 12.76 -16.72
N HIS A 19 4.15 12.13 -15.99
CA HIS A 19 5.19 11.26 -16.52
C HIS A 19 4.64 9.86 -16.86
N PRO A 20 4.44 9.51 -18.15
CA PRO A 20 3.66 8.33 -18.53
C PRO A 20 4.25 7.02 -17.99
N VAL A 21 5.57 6.86 -18.07
CA VAL A 21 6.26 5.64 -17.63
C VAL A 21 6.14 5.44 -16.12
N TYR A 22 6.21 6.52 -15.34
CA TYR A 22 6.18 6.47 -13.88
C TYR A 22 4.75 6.24 -13.38
N ARG A 23 3.79 6.97 -13.96
CA ARG A 23 2.36 6.78 -13.71
C ARG A 23 1.93 5.34 -13.98
N ASP A 24 2.29 4.78 -15.14
CA ASP A 24 1.91 3.42 -15.51
C ASP A 24 2.56 2.38 -14.59
N ALA A 25 3.83 2.57 -14.22
CA ALA A 25 4.53 1.69 -13.29
C ALA A 25 3.90 1.70 -11.89
N LEU A 26 3.62 2.90 -11.35
CA LEU A 26 2.95 3.04 -10.05
C LEU A 26 1.53 2.48 -10.08
N HIS A 27 0.75 2.78 -11.11
CA HIS A 27 -0.61 2.26 -11.27
C HIS A 27 -0.61 0.72 -11.25
N GLN A 28 0.25 0.08 -12.03
CA GLN A 28 0.34 -1.38 -12.07
C GLN A 28 0.79 -1.96 -10.73
N PHE A 29 1.81 -1.38 -10.10
CA PHE A 29 2.33 -1.83 -8.81
C PHE A 29 1.27 -1.72 -7.71
N LEU A 30 0.64 -0.57 -7.57
CA LEU A 30 -0.38 -0.31 -6.55
C LEU A 30 -1.61 -1.17 -6.79
N THR A 31 -2.06 -1.34 -8.04
CA THR A 31 -3.19 -2.22 -8.38
C THR A 31 -2.96 -3.65 -7.89
N ARG A 32 -1.76 -4.20 -8.10
CA ARG A 32 -1.42 -5.55 -7.61
C ARG A 32 -1.40 -5.62 -6.09
N LYS A 33 -0.77 -4.65 -5.41
CA LYS A 33 -0.66 -4.64 -3.94
C LYS A 33 -2.02 -4.43 -3.25
N PHE A 34 -2.90 -3.64 -3.84
CA PHE A 34 -4.22 -3.34 -3.30
C PHE A 34 -5.30 -4.37 -3.66
N LEU A 35 -5.02 -5.31 -4.57
CA LEU A 35 -5.96 -6.36 -4.98
C LEU A 35 -6.53 -7.14 -3.79
N ALA A 36 -5.67 -7.52 -2.84
CA ALA A 36 -6.08 -8.26 -1.64
C ALA A 36 -7.03 -7.48 -0.71
N ASN A 37 -7.00 -6.15 -0.77
CA ASN A 37 -7.86 -5.27 0.01
C ASN A 37 -9.08 -4.78 -0.78
N ASN A 38 -9.24 -5.21 -2.05
CA ASN A 38 -10.26 -4.75 -2.96
C ASN A 38 -10.34 -3.21 -3.06
N VAL A 39 -9.17 -2.56 -3.08
CA VAL A 39 -9.03 -1.11 -3.23
C VAL A 39 -8.72 -0.81 -4.71
N PRO A 40 -9.64 -0.18 -5.45
CA PRO A 40 -9.39 0.21 -6.83
C PRO A 40 -8.30 1.28 -6.91
N VAL A 41 -7.50 1.23 -7.98
CA VAL A 41 -6.48 2.24 -8.29
C VAL A 41 -6.81 2.86 -9.63
N PHE A 42 -6.80 4.18 -9.68
CA PHE A 42 -7.02 4.99 -10.88
C PHE A 42 -5.77 5.84 -11.13
N SER A 43 -5.63 6.31 -12.37
CA SER A 43 -4.52 7.17 -12.77
C SER A 43 -5.04 8.31 -13.64
N ALA A 44 -4.40 9.48 -13.49
CA ALA A 44 -4.63 10.66 -14.30
C ALA A 44 -3.28 11.26 -14.74
N ASP A 45 -3.25 11.84 -15.93
CA ASP A 45 -2.07 12.51 -16.49
C ASP A 45 -1.95 13.99 -16.13
N SER A 46 -2.99 14.54 -15.51
CA SER A 46 -3.16 15.96 -15.26
C SER A 46 -4.03 16.19 -14.03
N LEU A 47 -3.91 17.36 -13.40
CA LEU A 47 -4.79 17.78 -12.30
C LEU A 47 -6.25 17.80 -12.78
N GLY A 48 -6.50 18.34 -13.97
CA GLY A 48 -7.83 18.42 -14.57
C GLY A 48 -8.50 17.06 -14.78
N GLU A 49 -7.77 16.05 -15.25
CA GLU A 49 -8.29 14.68 -15.34
C GLU A 49 -8.52 14.08 -13.95
N GLY A 50 -7.57 14.26 -13.03
CA GLY A 50 -7.68 13.74 -11.67
C GLY A 50 -8.90 14.28 -10.92
N LEU A 51 -9.18 15.57 -11.02
CA LEU A 51 -10.37 16.19 -10.42
C LEU A 51 -11.67 15.65 -11.04
N LYS A 52 -11.71 15.44 -12.37
CA LYS A 52 -12.87 14.84 -13.04
C LYS A 52 -13.14 13.41 -12.56
N ILE A 53 -12.10 12.59 -12.42
CA ILE A 53 -12.22 11.24 -11.87
C ILE A 53 -12.74 11.31 -10.44
N ALA A 54 -12.17 12.18 -9.61
CA ALA A 54 -12.55 12.31 -8.21
C ALA A 54 -14.01 12.75 -8.03
N GLN A 55 -14.51 13.62 -8.90
CA GLN A 55 -15.89 14.13 -8.88
C GLN A 55 -16.93 13.16 -9.46
N SER A 56 -16.54 12.33 -10.44
CA SER A 56 -17.48 11.45 -11.15
C SER A 56 -17.77 10.12 -10.44
N GLN A 57 -16.90 9.69 -9.52
CA GLN A 57 -17.04 8.41 -8.82
C GLN A 57 -17.51 8.61 -7.37
N GLN A 58 -18.50 7.81 -6.94
CA GLN A 58 -18.93 7.75 -5.54
C GLN A 58 -18.02 6.83 -4.71
N THR A 59 -16.81 7.30 -4.43
CA THR A 59 -15.84 6.64 -3.54
C THR A 59 -15.13 7.71 -2.70
N ASN A 60 -14.56 7.29 -1.57
CA ASN A 60 -13.54 8.10 -0.92
C ASN A 60 -12.21 7.96 -1.68
N TRP A 61 -11.40 9.01 -1.65
CA TRP A 61 -10.14 9.08 -2.37
C TRP A 61 -8.96 9.29 -1.44
N VAL A 62 -7.93 8.46 -1.62
CA VAL A 62 -6.57 8.79 -1.24
C VAL A 62 -5.83 9.16 -2.52
N VAL A 63 -5.39 10.40 -2.63
CA VAL A 63 -4.73 10.92 -3.83
C VAL A 63 -3.22 10.86 -3.64
N LEU A 64 -2.50 10.22 -4.55
CA LEU A 64 -1.05 10.34 -4.71
C LEU A 64 -0.79 11.36 -5.82
N LEU A 65 -0.35 12.56 -5.43
CA LEU A 65 -0.23 13.72 -6.31
C LEU A 65 1.23 14.08 -6.54
N ASP A 66 1.68 14.06 -7.79
CA ASP A 66 2.93 14.72 -8.17
C ASP A 66 2.81 16.24 -8.01
N LEU A 67 3.84 16.88 -7.47
CA LEU A 67 3.87 18.34 -7.30
C LEU A 67 4.25 19.09 -8.59
N LEU A 68 4.76 18.38 -9.59
CA LEU A 68 5.25 18.98 -10.84
C LEU A 68 4.32 18.71 -12.03
N VAL A 69 3.01 18.60 -11.79
CA VAL A 69 2.03 18.44 -12.88
C VAL A 69 1.87 19.77 -13.64
N PRO A 70 2.00 19.80 -14.99
CA PRO A 70 2.08 21.05 -15.76
C PRO A 70 0.83 21.94 -15.75
N ASP A 71 -0.35 21.40 -15.47
CA ASP A 71 -1.63 22.14 -15.47
C ASP A 71 -1.99 22.76 -14.10
N CYS A 72 -1.04 22.74 -13.16
CA CYS A 72 -1.10 23.45 -11.88
C CYS A 72 -0.55 24.88 -12.01
N GLU A 73 -1.18 25.87 -11.36
CA GLU A 73 -0.68 27.26 -11.32
C GLU A 73 0.64 27.37 -10.56
N ASP A 74 0.76 26.60 -9.47
CA ASP A 74 1.96 26.43 -8.66
C ASP A 74 2.05 24.99 -8.12
N GLN A 75 3.17 24.65 -7.47
CA GLN A 75 3.46 23.31 -6.96
C GLN A 75 2.44 22.78 -5.94
N PHE A 76 1.67 23.63 -5.27
CA PHE A 76 0.76 23.26 -4.18
C PHE A 76 -0.71 23.42 -4.55
N SER A 77 -1.01 24.13 -5.63
CA SER A 77 -2.38 24.38 -6.12
C SER A 77 -3.19 23.09 -6.29
N GLY A 78 -2.57 22.01 -6.79
CA GLY A 78 -3.23 20.70 -6.88
C GLY A 78 -3.68 20.14 -5.53
N ILE A 79 -2.87 20.32 -4.47
CA ILE A 79 -3.24 19.91 -3.10
C ILE A 79 -4.49 20.69 -2.66
N VAL A 80 -4.49 22.00 -2.87
CA VAL A 80 -5.59 22.89 -2.50
C VAL A 80 -6.88 22.51 -3.24
N GLU A 81 -6.81 22.25 -4.55
CA GLU A 81 -7.98 21.85 -5.35
C GLU A 81 -8.56 20.50 -4.90
N PHE A 82 -7.72 19.48 -4.70
CA PHE A 82 -8.20 18.20 -4.18
C PHE A 82 -8.78 18.32 -2.76
N LYS A 83 -8.23 19.21 -1.92
CA LYS A 83 -8.72 19.41 -0.55
C LYS A 83 -10.13 20.00 -0.49
N LYS A 84 -10.56 20.72 -1.54
CA LYS A 84 -11.93 21.24 -1.65
C LYS A 84 -12.97 20.13 -1.84
N LEU A 85 -12.56 18.95 -2.31
CA LEU A 85 -13.45 17.82 -2.54
C LEU A 85 -13.67 17.03 -1.25
N SER A 86 -14.90 16.98 -0.75
CA SER A 86 -15.22 16.33 0.53
C SER A 86 -15.04 14.81 0.53
N ASN A 87 -14.98 14.18 -0.64
CA ASN A 87 -14.69 12.77 -0.81
C ASN A 87 -13.18 12.47 -0.94
N VAL A 88 -12.31 13.49 -0.97
CA VAL A 88 -10.86 13.31 -0.84
C VAL A 88 -10.50 13.29 0.64
N ILE A 89 -10.23 12.10 1.17
CA ILE A 89 -10.00 11.89 2.60
C ILE A 89 -8.53 12.06 2.97
N ALA A 90 -7.61 11.86 2.04
CA ALA A 90 -6.19 12.08 2.24
C ALA A 90 -5.46 12.41 0.93
N ILE A 91 -4.39 13.18 1.04
CA ILE A 91 -3.48 13.52 -0.06
C ILE A 91 -2.06 13.13 0.37
N ALA A 92 -1.35 12.43 -0.50
CA ALA A 92 0.06 12.13 -0.41
C ALA A 92 0.77 12.86 -1.56
N ALA A 93 1.60 13.84 -1.25
CA ALA A 93 2.40 14.56 -2.23
C ALA A 93 3.64 13.75 -2.58
N ILE A 94 4.02 13.68 -3.86
CA ILE A 94 5.24 13.04 -4.31
C ILE A 94 6.12 14.02 -5.11
N SER A 95 7.42 14.10 -4.80
CA SER A 95 8.33 15.03 -5.48
C SER A 95 9.78 14.53 -5.50
N GLY A 96 10.52 14.88 -6.56
CA GLY A 96 11.95 14.59 -6.72
C GLY A 96 12.87 15.68 -6.15
N VAL A 97 12.33 16.81 -5.67
CA VAL A 97 13.10 17.97 -5.21
C VAL A 97 13.47 17.83 -3.72
N GLU A 98 14.60 18.43 -3.29
CA GLU A 98 15.12 18.32 -1.92
C GLU A 98 14.21 18.92 -0.82
N LYS A 99 14.47 18.48 0.42
CA LYS A 99 13.49 17.77 1.27
C LYS A 99 12.70 18.64 2.25
N GLU A 100 13.29 19.66 2.86
CA GLU A 100 12.69 20.21 4.09
C GLU A 100 11.75 21.39 3.88
N LEU A 101 12.08 22.31 2.95
CA LEU A 101 11.23 23.48 2.72
C LEU A 101 9.92 23.08 2.02
N VAL A 102 10.02 22.21 1.01
CA VAL A 102 8.88 21.75 0.21
C VAL A 102 7.95 20.87 1.05
N GLU A 103 8.49 20.00 1.90
CA GLU A 103 7.69 19.14 2.78
C GLU A 103 6.78 19.97 3.70
N LYS A 104 7.34 20.97 4.38
CA LYS A 104 6.55 21.84 5.27
C LYS A 104 5.44 22.56 4.49
N GLN A 105 5.76 23.13 3.33
CA GLN A 105 4.79 23.83 2.51
C GLN A 105 3.66 22.92 2.00
N CYS A 106 3.96 21.66 1.67
CA CYS A 106 2.94 20.68 1.29
C CYS A 106 1.95 20.40 2.42
N ILE A 107 2.47 20.22 3.64
CA ILE A 107 1.64 19.98 4.82
C ILE A 107 0.79 21.22 5.13
N ASP A 108 1.38 22.41 5.08
CA ASP A 108 0.66 23.67 5.28
C ASP A 108 -0.45 23.89 4.23
N ALA A 109 -0.26 23.40 3.00
CA ALA A 109 -1.26 23.40 1.93
C ALA A 109 -2.40 22.36 2.14
N GLY A 110 -2.27 21.46 3.12
CA GLY A 110 -3.32 20.51 3.50
C GLY A 110 -3.08 19.05 3.07
N CYS A 111 -1.87 18.73 2.59
CA CYS A 111 -1.42 17.37 2.34
C CYS A 111 -1.22 16.61 3.66
N ASN A 112 -1.43 15.30 3.66
CA ASN A 112 -1.26 14.47 4.85
C ASN A 112 0.15 13.93 5.00
N ILE A 113 0.86 13.70 3.88
CA ILE A 113 2.21 13.15 3.87
C ILE A 113 2.96 13.61 2.62
N PHE A 114 4.26 13.87 2.76
CA PHE A 114 5.18 14.09 1.65
C PHE A 114 6.02 12.83 1.42
N ILE A 115 6.18 12.43 0.16
CA ILE A 115 6.95 11.25 -0.26
C ILE A 115 7.98 11.69 -1.31
N SER A 116 9.22 11.20 -1.18
CA SER A 116 10.22 11.44 -2.21
C SER A 116 9.99 10.51 -3.41
N LYS A 117 10.11 11.01 -4.65
CA LYS A 117 10.11 10.18 -5.87
C LYS A 117 11.27 9.17 -5.89
N ASN A 118 12.31 9.39 -5.08
CA ASN A 118 13.45 8.49 -4.92
C ASN A 118 13.19 7.36 -3.91
N SER A 119 12.05 7.39 -3.19
CA SER A 119 11.63 6.30 -2.33
C SER A 119 11.25 5.07 -3.15
N ASP A 120 11.48 3.89 -2.60
CA ASP A 120 11.02 2.65 -3.22
C ASP A 120 9.48 2.56 -3.23
N SER A 121 8.94 1.74 -4.14
CA SER A 121 7.49 1.57 -4.29
C SER A 121 6.83 0.96 -3.04
N ALA A 122 7.59 0.20 -2.23
CA ALA A 122 7.11 -0.37 -0.98
C ALA A 122 6.81 0.70 0.07
N HIS A 123 7.67 1.71 0.19
CA HIS A 123 7.46 2.88 1.03
C HIS A 123 6.23 3.69 0.59
N ILE A 124 6.07 3.91 -0.71
CA ILE A 124 4.87 4.56 -1.28
C ILE A 124 3.61 3.79 -0.86
N TYR A 125 3.60 2.47 -1.07
CA TYR A 125 2.46 1.62 -0.70
C TYR A 125 2.17 1.65 0.81
N GLY A 126 3.19 1.57 1.66
CA GLY A 126 3.05 1.61 3.12
C GLY A 126 2.48 2.94 3.62
N SER A 127 2.92 4.05 3.02
CA SER A 127 2.38 5.39 3.29
C SER A 127 0.90 5.50 2.92
N LEU A 128 0.51 5.01 1.74
CA LEU A 128 -0.89 4.99 1.32
C LEU A 128 -1.75 4.07 2.22
N CYS A 129 -1.24 2.90 2.60
CA CYS A 129 -1.91 2.02 3.56
C CYS A 129 -2.18 2.74 4.88
N THR A 130 -1.21 3.48 5.40
CA THR A 130 -1.34 4.23 6.65
C THR A 130 -2.45 5.28 6.56
N LEU A 131 -2.52 6.01 5.45
CA LEU A 131 -3.61 6.97 5.21
C LEU A 131 -4.99 6.32 5.11
N MET A 132 -5.05 5.07 4.64
CA MET A 132 -6.27 4.27 4.53
C MET A 132 -6.63 3.52 5.82
N GLY A 133 -5.77 3.54 6.86
CA GLY A 133 -5.93 2.70 8.05
C GLY A 133 -5.71 1.20 7.78
N LEU A 134 -4.99 0.87 6.71
CA LEU A 134 -4.58 -0.48 6.34
C LEU A 134 -3.20 -0.80 6.93
N GLU A 135 -3.00 -2.07 7.27
CA GLU A 135 -1.69 -2.59 7.69
C GLU A 135 -0.89 -3.01 6.44
N PRO A 136 0.28 -2.40 6.17
CA PRO A 136 1.12 -2.79 5.04
C PRO A 136 1.49 -4.26 5.14
N GLN A 137 1.31 -5.00 4.05
CA GLN A 137 1.54 -6.44 4.05
C GLN A 137 3.00 -6.78 4.39
N GLU A 138 3.98 -5.97 3.97
CA GLU A 138 5.39 -6.12 4.34
C GLU A 138 5.67 -5.98 5.84
N ALA A 139 4.84 -5.23 6.58
CA ALA A 139 4.92 -5.20 8.03
C ALA A 139 4.58 -6.57 8.64
N LEU A 140 3.73 -7.37 7.99
CA LEU A 140 3.33 -8.68 8.50
C LEU A 140 4.44 -9.74 8.34
N ILE A 141 5.23 -9.71 7.26
CA ILE A 141 6.37 -10.63 7.14
C ILE A 141 7.48 -10.28 8.14
N ASN A 142 7.65 -8.99 8.46
CA ASN A 142 8.63 -8.56 9.46
C ASN A 142 8.26 -8.98 10.89
N GLN A 143 7.00 -9.36 11.14
CA GLN A 143 6.59 -9.96 12.41
C GLN A 143 6.99 -11.44 12.52
N LEU A 144 7.34 -12.10 11.41
CA LEU A 144 7.80 -13.48 11.41
C LEU A 144 9.25 -13.54 11.89
N THR A 145 9.56 -14.52 12.74
CA THR A 145 10.95 -14.87 13.05
C THR A 145 11.63 -15.48 11.83
N ASP A 146 12.96 -15.51 11.79
CA ASP A 146 13.69 -16.12 10.68
C ASP A 146 13.29 -17.58 10.48
N ARG A 147 13.07 -18.30 11.59
CA ARG A 147 12.57 -19.68 11.54
C ARG A 147 11.17 -19.79 10.93
N GLN A 148 10.29 -18.84 11.23
CA GLN A 148 8.94 -18.80 10.64
C GLN A 148 9.00 -18.46 9.15
N LYS A 149 9.93 -17.60 8.71
CA LYS A 149 10.18 -17.30 7.29
C LYS A 149 10.70 -18.53 6.53
N GLU A 150 11.64 -19.29 7.11
CA GLU A 150 12.10 -20.57 6.54
C GLU A 150 10.94 -21.55 6.32
N ILE A 151 10.09 -21.74 7.34
CA ILE A 151 8.91 -22.61 7.25
C ILE A 151 7.94 -22.12 6.17
N LEU A 152 7.71 -20.80 6.09
CA LEU A 152 6.85 -20.19 5.07
C LEU A 152 7.37 -20.47 3.64
N SER A 153 8.68 -20.35 3.42
CA SER A 153 9.32 -20.69 2.14
C SER A 153 9.15 -22.17 1.81
N GLN A 154 9.34 -23.07 2.78
CA GLN A 154 9.17 -24.51 2.56
C GLN A 154 7.72 -24.88 2.20
N ILE A 155 6.71 -24.25 2.82
CA ILE A 155 5.32 -24.53 2.44
C ILE A 155 4.97 -23.98 1.05
N ALA A 156 5.55 -22.85 0.65
CA ALA A 156 5.36 -22.26 -0.67
C ALA A 156 5.96 -23.11 -1.79
N ASN A 157 7.01 -23.86 -1.48
CA ASN A 157 7.61 -24.90 -2.31
C ASN A 157 6.84 -26.24 -2.28
N GLY A 158 5.71 -26.33 -1.57
CA GLY A 158 4.86 -27.52 -1.54
C GLY A 158 5.27 -28.61 -0.54
N HIS A 159 6.27 -28.38 0.32
CA HIS A 159 6.73 -29.40 1.26
C HIS A 159 5.69 -29.73 2.34
N SER A 160 5.49 -31.03 2.60
CA SER A 160 4.61 -31.51 3.68
C SER A 160 5.19 -31.19 5.06
N ASN A 161 4.37 -31.21 6.12
CA ASN A 161 4.86 -30.98 7.49
C ASN A 161 5.95 -31.98 7.89
N LYS A 162 5.88 -33.23 7.40
CA LYS A 162 6.89 -34.27 7.59
C LYS A 162 8.24 -33.91 6.94
N MET A 163 8.19 -33.40 5.71
CA MET A 163 9.41 -32.96 4.99
C MET A 163 10.04 -31.74 5.67
N ILE A 164 9.23 -30.79 6.13
CA ILE A 164 9.69 -29.60 6.85
C ILE A 164 10.31 -29.99 8.19
N ALA A 165 9.66 -30.89 8.93
CA ALA A 165 10.18 -31.41 10.19
C ALA A 165 11.56 -32.05 10.01
N TYR A 166 11.71 -32.86 8.95
CA TYR A 166 12.98 -33.48 8.59
C TYR A 166 14.05 -32.45 8.20
N SER A 167 13.75 -31.53 7.28
CA SER A 167 14.73 -30.54 6.78
C SER A 167 15.20 -29.58 7.87
N LEU A 168 14.32 -29.26 8.82
CA LEU A 168 14.58 -28.31 9.88
C LEU A 168 15.03 -29.00 11.19
N ASN A 169 15.12 -30.34 11.23
CA ASN A 169 15.44 -31.14 12.41
C ASN A 169 14.56 -30.80 13.65
N ILE A 170 13.24 -30.76 13.46
CA ILE A 170 12.23 -30.53 14.51
C ILE A 170 11.08 -31.53 14.38
N SER A 171 10.18 -31.60 15.37
CA SER A 171 9.02 -32.49 15.29
C SER A 171 7.93 -31.95 14.35
N GLU A 172 7.13 -32.83 13.73
CA GLU A 172 5.94 -32.43 12.96
C GLU A 172 4.95 -31.60 13.78
N GLN A 173 4.84 -31.88 15.08
CA GLN A 173 4.01 -31.11 15.98
C GLN A 173 4.54 -29.68 16.15
N THR A 174 5.87 -29.49 16.25
CA THR A 174 6.52 -28.18 16.28
C THR A 174 6.25 -27.40 15.00
N VAL A 175 6.29 -28.05 13.84
CA VAL A 175 5.91 -27.42 12.55
C VAL A 175 4.47 -26.92 12.60
N LYS A 176 3.51 -27.74 13.10
CA LYS A 176 2.10 -27.33 13.23
C LYS A 176 1.93 -26.11 14.13
N VAL A 177 2.66 -26.05 15.25
CA VAL A 177 2.65 -24.88 16.15
C VAL A 177 3.12 -23.62 15.42
N HIS A 178 4.27 -23.69 14.74
CA HIS A 178 4.78 -22.56 13.96
C HIS A 178 3.82 -22.14 12.83
N LEU A 179 3.20 -23.08 12.13
CA LEU A 179 2.20 -22.76 11.10
C LEU A 179 1.01 -22.00 11.69
N GLY A 180 0.52 -22.39 12.88
CA GLY A 180 -0.53 -21.66 13.57
C GLY A 180 -0.15 -20.21 13.88
N GLU A 181 1.07 -19.99 14.37
CA GLU A 181 1.59 -18.64 14.64
C GLU A 181 1.79 -17.82 13.36
N ILE A 182 2.34 -18.44 12.31
CA ILE A 182 2.53 -17.81 10.99
C ILE A 182 1.17 -17.35 10.46
N PHE A 183 0.17 -18.22 10.44
CA PHE A 183 -1.16 -17.91 9.92
C PHE A 183 -1.81 -16.75 10.67
N LYS A 184 -1.66 -16.72 12.00
CA LYS A 184 -2.12 -15.61 12.83
C LYS A 184 -1.41 -14.29 12.48
N LYS A 185 -0.08 -14.30 12.39
CA LYS A 185 0.73 -13.10 12.09
C LYS A 185 0.46 -12.55 10.69
N ILE A 186 0.36 -13.40 9.68
CA ILE A 186 0.13 -12.97 8.29
C ILE A 186 -1.36 -12.82 7.93
N LYS A 187 -2.26 -13.00 8.91
CA LYS A 187 -3.72 -12.86 8.79
C LYS A 187 -4.31 -13.76 7.67
N VAL A 188 -4.10 -15.07 7.78
CA VAL A 188 -4.69 -16.10 6.90
C VAL A 188 -5.25 -17.26 7.73
N PHE A 189 -6.11 -18.08 7.14
CA PHE A 189 -6.78 -19.16 7.87
C PHE A 189 -6.23 -20.55 7.56
N ASN A 190 -5.58 -20.74 6.41
CA ASN A 190 -5.09 -22.04 6.00
C ASN A 190 -3.80 -21.97 5.18
N ARG A 191 -3.21 -23.15 4.97
CA ARG A 191 -1.97 -23.33 4.21
C ARG A 191 -2.06 -22.78 2.79
N THR A 192 -3.15 -23.05 2.08
CA THR A 192 -3.32 -22.60 0.69
C THR A 192 -3.30 -21.08 0.60
N GLN A 193 -4.04 -20.41 1.50
CA GLN A 193 -4.04 -18.95 1.61
C GLN A 193 -2.66 -18.41 1.99
N ALA A 194 -1.93 -19.08 2.89
CA ALA A 194 -0.57 -18.67 3.25
C ALA A 194 0.38 -18.73 2.04
N VAL A 195 0.28 -19.79 1.22
CA VAL A 195 1.10 -19.94 0.01
C VAL A 195 0.76 -18.88 -1.04
N ILE A 196 -0.53 -18.66 -1.31
CA ILE A 196 -0.98 -17.63 -2.26
C ILE A 196 -0.48 -16.26 -1.80
N LYS A 197 -0.75 -15.91 -0.54
CA LYS A 197 -0.38 -14.61 0.04
C LYS A 197 1.13 -14.38 0.01
N ALA A 198 1.94 -15.40 0.29
CA ALA A 198 3.38 -15.27 0.24
C ALA A 198 3.90 -15.01 -1.19
N LYS A 199 3.36 -15.70 -2.20
CA LYS A 199 3.73 -15.49 -3.61
C LYS A 199 3.29 -14.12 -4.14
N GLU A 200 2.05 -13.72 -3.87
CA GLU A 200 1.52 -12.43 -4.33
C GLU A 200 2.30 -11.24 -3.76
N ASN A 201 2.85 -11.40 -2.54
CA ASN A 201 3.61 -10.36 -1.87
C ASN A 201 5.12 -10.45 -2.09
N GLY A 202 5.60 -11.41 -2.89
CA GLY A 202 7.03 -11.61 -3.17
C GLY A 202 7.85 -11.97 -1.93
N TRP A 203 7.23 -12.65 -0.96
CA TRP A 203 7.89 -13.08 0.27
C TRP A 203 8.74 -14.34 0.08
N VAL A 204 8.43 -15.12 -0.96
CA VAL A 204 8.96 -16.44 -1.29
C VAL A 204 8.92 -16.67 -2.80
#